data_AF-A0A7G8WFE1-F1
#
_entry.id   AF-A0A7G8WFE1-F1
#
_cell.length_a   1.000
_cell.length_b   1.000
_cell.length_c   1.000
_cell.angle_alpha   90.00
_cell.angle_beta   90.00
_cell.angle_gamma   90.00
#
_symmetry.space_group_name_H-M   'P 1'
#
loop_
_entity.id
_entity.type
_entity.pdbx_description
1 polymer ?
#
loop_
_entity_poly.entity_id
_entity_poly.type
_entity_poly.pdbx_seq_one_letter_code
_entity_poly.pdbx_strand_id
1 'polypeptide(L)'
;MVDVFESISASKEAEVKINELLDTRSIFELVFEIVKESGFYSQDENFSLIKALNIDTDESNIEDALYVTWVSMGENLNTAKTQEEFNAKFALFVPIILKRMEAINRMSA
;
A
#
# COMPACT_ATOMS: atom_id res chain seq x y z
N MET A 1 -6.82 8.61 2.76
CA MET A 1 -5.72 8.64 1.75
C MET A 1 -4.67 9.67 2.15
N VAL A 2 -5.08 10.93 2.29
CA VAL A 2 -4.29 11.98 2.97
C VAL A 2 -3.85 11.50 4.36
N ASP A 3 -4.73 10.81 5.09
CA ASP A 3 -4.46 10.32 6.46
C ASP A 3 -3.29 9.34 6.56
N VAL A 4 -3.00 8.55 5.51
CA VAL A 4 -1.87 7.60 5.53
C VAL A 4 -0.55 8.35 5.40
N PHE A 5 -0.49 9.30 4.46
CA PHE A 5 0.69 10.15 4.29
C PHE A 5 0.87 11.11 5.46
N GLU A 6 -0.20 11.65 6.05
CA GLU A 6 -0.14 12.46 7.27
C GLU A 6 0.33 11.65 8.48
N SER A 7 -0.15 10.41 8.64
CA SER A 7 0.30 9.52 9.73
C SER A 7 1.78 9.17 9.64
N ILE A 8 2.32 9.00 8.42
CA ILE A 8 3.73 8.67 8.19
C ILE A 8 4.62 9.93 8.17
N SER A 9 4.15 11.04 7.59
CA SER A 9 4.90 12.32 7.53
C SER A 9 4.93 13.09 8.86
N ALA A 10 4.11 12.70 9.84
CA ALA A 10 4.23 13.19 11.21
C ALA A 10 5.54 12.72 11.89
N SER A 11 6.20 11.68 11.35
CA SER A 11 7.53 11.28 11.79
C SER A 11 8.57 12.31 11.35
N LYS A 12 9.35 12.84 12.30
CA LYS A 12 10.40 13.84 12.03
C LYS A 12 11.71 13.22 11.51
N GLU A 13 11.72 11.94 11.19
CA GLU A 13 12.91 11.22 10.74
C GLU A 13 13.05 11.22 9.21
N ALA A 14 14.29 11.16 8.72
CA ALA A 14 14.59 11.20 7.29
C ALA A 14 14.23 9.90 6.56
N GLU A 15 14.07 8.80 7.30
CA GLU A 15 13.70 7.48 6.81
C GLU A 15 12.50 6.97 7.61
N VAL A 16 11.46 6.50 6.90
CA VAL A 16 10.28 5.91 7.52
C VAL A 16 10.64 4.55 8.10
N LYS A 17 10.37 4.33 9.39
CA LYS A 17 10.59 3.03 10.03
C LYS A 17 9.49 2.05 9.67
N ILE A 18 9.82 0.76 9.60
CA ILE A 18 8.86 -0.32 9.34
C ILE A 18 7.70 -0.30 10.33
N ASN A 19 7.96 -0.04 11.62
CA ASN A 19 6.90 0.06 12.63
C ASN A 19 5.91 1.20 12.33
N GLU A 20 6.37 2.33 11.80
CA GLU A 20 5.50 3.45 11.43
C GLU A 20 4.61 3.09 10.23
N LEU A 21 5.13 2.30 9.29
CA LEU A 21 4.30 1.72 8.23
C LEU A 21 3.25 0.78 8.82
N LEU A 22 3.66 -0.14 9.70
CA LEU A 22 2.74 -1.10 10.34
C LEU A 22 1.63 -0.41 11.13
N ASP A 23 1.91 0.73 11.77
CA ASP A 23 0.91 1.50 12.52
C ASP A 23 -0.22 2.04 11.62
N THR A 24 0.03 2.21 10.31
CA THR A 24 -1.00 2.63 9.34
C THR A 24 -1.92 1.51 8.85
N ARG A 25 -1.70 0.26 9.28
CA ARG A 25 -2.45 -0.91 8.82
C ARG A 25 -3.96 -0.75 8.90
N SER A 26 -4.46 -0.22 10.01
CA SER A 26 -5.91 -0.01 10.21
C SER A 26 -6.52 0.93 9.17
N ILE A 27 -5.75 1.91 8.69
CA ILE A 27 -6.17 2.83 7.63
C ILE A 27 -6.23 2.09 6.29
N PHE A 28 -5.24 1.24 5.98
CA PHE A 28 -5.26 0.41 4.78
C PHE A 28 -6.41 -0.59 4.77
N GLU A 29 -6.73 -1.22 5.91
CA GLU A 29 -7.86 -2.14 6.07
C GLU A 29 -9.19 -1.41 5.81
N LEU A 30 -9.36 -0.20 6.36
CA LEU A 30 -10.55 0.63 6.10
C LEU A 30 -10.69 0.96 4.62
N VAL A 31 -9.61 1.40 3.96
CA VAL A 31 -9.68 1.71 2.52
C VAL A 31 -9.97 0.47 1.70
N PHE A 32 -9.39 -0.67 2.05
CA PHE A 32 -9.64 -1.93 1.36
C PHE A 32 -11.12 -2.28 1.35
N GLU A 33 -11.80 -2.23 2.50
CA GLU A 33 -13.24 -2.54 2.57
C GLU A 33 -14.09 -1.54 1.77
N ILE A 34 -13.79 -0.23 1.85
CA ILE A 34 -14.49 0.79 1.04
C ILE A 34 -14.33 0.52 -0.46
N VAL A 35 -13.11 0.25 -0.92
CA VAL A 35 -12.81 0.02 -2.34
C VAL A 35 -13.41 -1.30 -2.82
N LYS A 36 -13.38 -2.34 -1.99
CA LYS A 36 -13.99 -3.64 -2.28
C LYS A 36 -15.50 -3.54 -2.47
N GLU A 37 -16.20 -2.78 -1.64
CA GLU A 37 -17.65 -2.54 -1.78
C GLU A 37 -18.01 -1.83 -3.09
N SER A 38 -17.10 -1.02 -3.64
CA SER A 38 -17.30 -0.35 -4.94
C SER A 38 -17.19 -1.30 -6.15
N GLY A 39 -16.72 -2.54 -5.95
CA GLY A 39 -16.47 -3.50 -7.03
C GLY A 39 -15.18 -3.27 -7.80
N PHE A 40 -14.35 -2.29 -7.41
CA PHE A 40 -13.10 -1.92 -8.09
C PHE A 40 -12.15 -3.13 -8.27
N TYR A 41 -11.97 -3.95 -7.23
CA TYR A 41 -11.10 -5.13 -7.27
C TYR A 41 -11.65 -6.29 -8.11
N SER A 42 -12.95 -6.28 -8.39
CA SER A 42 -13.62 -7.31 -9.19
C SER A 42 -13.53 -7.02 -10.70
N GLN A 43 -12.96 -5.88 -11.09
CA GLN A 43 -12.67 -5.58 -12.48
C GLN A 43 -11.42 -6.35 -12.91
N ASP A 44 -11.54 -7.16 -13.97
CA ASP A 44 -10.46 -8.05 -14.44
C ASP A 44 -9.14 -7.31 -14.71
N GLU A 45 -9.23 -6.08 -15.23
CA GLU A 45 -8.07 -5.21 -15.46
C GLU A 45 -7.36 -4.85 -14.15
N ASN A 46 -8.10 -4.36 -13.15
CA ASN A 46 -7.53 -4.00 -11.85
C ASN A 46 -6.96 -5.22 -11.12
N PHE A 47 -7.64 -6.36 -11.18
CA PHE A 47 -7.13 -7.60 -10.61
C PHE A 47 -5.82 -8.05 -11.27
N SER A 48 -5.73 -7.93 -12.59
CA SER A 48 -4.51 -8.26 -13.35
C SER A 48 -3.37 -7.30 -13.02
N LEU A 49 -3.66 -6.00 -12.89
CA LEU A 49 -2.69 -4.98 -12.49
C LEU A 49 -2.16 -5.22 -11.08
N ILE A 50 -3.02 -5.54 -10.12
CA ILE A 50 -2.61 -5.87 -8.74
C ILE A 50 -1.67 -7.09 -8.73
N LYS A 51 -1.98 -8.11 -9.53
CA LYS A 51 -1.11 -9.28 -9.67
C LYS A 51 0.26 -8.91 -10.25
N ALA A 52 0.30 -8.10 -11.30
CA ALA A 52 1.54 -7.65 -11.91
C ALA A 52 2.40 -6.86 -10.90
N LEU A 53 1.81 -5.88 -10.22
CA LEU A 53 2.48 -5.08 -9.20
C LEU A 53 3.00 -5.92 -8.01
N ASN A 54 2.29 -7.00 -7.64
CA ASN A 54 2.73 -7.88 -6.57
C ASN A 54 3.89 -8.82 -6.98
N ILE A 55 4.12 -9.06 -8.27
CA ILE A 55 5.23 -9.92 -8.76
C ILE A 55 6.57 -9.15 -8.78
N ASP A 56 6.54 -7.84 -9.01
CA ASP A 56 7.75 -7.00 -9.11
C ASP A 56 8.44 -6.69 -7.76
N THR A 57 7.93 -7.20 -6.65
CA THR A 57 8.50 -6.99 -5.31
C THR A 57 9.17 -8.26 -4.79
N ASP A 58 10.50 -8.31 -4.90
CA ASP A 58 11.39 -9.40 -4.47
C ASP A 58 11.20 -9.71 -2.96
N GLU A 59 11.09 -11.00 -2.61
CA GLU A 59 10.66 -11.49 -1.29
C GLU A 59 11.84 -11.87 -0.36
N SER A 60 13.08 -11.55 -0.73
CA SER A 60 14.26 -11.96 0.04
C SER A 60 14.33 -11.36 1.46
N ASN A 61 13.72 -10.19 1.68
CA ASN A 61 13.48 -9.61 3.01
C ASN A 61 12.08 -8.97 3.06
N ILE A 62 11.24 -9.44 3.98
CA ILE A 62 9.81 -9.05 4.05
C ILE A 62 9.63 -7.61 4.54
N GLU A 63 10.53 -7.12 5.40
CA GLU A 63 10.54 -5.72 5.84
C GLU A 63 10.95 -4.79 4.68
N ASP A 64 12.02 -5.13 3.97
CA ASP A 64 12.44 -4.40 2.77
C ASP A 64 11.35 -4.43 1.69
N ALA A 65 10.66 -5.56 1.53
CA ALA A 65 9.55 -5.68 0.59
C ALA A 65 8.38 -4.74 0.94
N LEU A 66 8.05 -4.58 2.23
CA LEU A 66 7.05 -3.59 2.66
C LEU A 66 7.51 -2.17 2.36
N TYR A 67 8.75 -1.83 2.69
CA TYR A 67 9.31 -0.50 2.44
C TYR A 67 9.37 -0.17 0.95
N VAL A 68 9.87 -1.08 0.11
CA VAL A 68 9.93 -0.91 -1.34
C VAL A 68 8.53 -0.77 -1.94
N THR A 69 7.56 -1.56 -1.48
CA THR A 69 6.16 -1.43 -1.92
C THR A 69 5.59 -0.06 -1.57
N TRP A 70 5.88 0.44 -0.36
CA TRP A 70 5.47 1.78 0.08
C TRP A 70 6.09 2.90 -0.77
N VAL A 71 7.40 2.83 -1.03
CA VAL A 71 8.12 3.80 -1.87
C VAL A 71 7.55 3.79 -3.29
N SER A 72 7.39 2.60 -3.89
CA SER A 72 6.83 2.44 -5.24
C SER A 72 5.41 3.00 -5.34
N MET A 73 4.57 2.78 -4.32
CA MET A 73 3.25 3.38 -4.24
C MET A 73 3.35 4.91 -4.25
N GLY A 74 4.21 5.49 -3.40
CA GLY A 74 4.42 6.95 -3.33
C GLY A 74 4.87 7.54 -4.68
N GLU A 75 5.82 6.91 -5.35
CA GLU A 75 6.29 7.30 -6.69
C GLU A 75 5.16 7.25 -7.72
N ASN A 76 4.38 6.18 -7.75
CA ASN A 76 3.25 6.04 -8.67
C ASN A 76 2.17 7.09 -8.42
N LEU A 77 1.86 7.38 -7.15
CA LEU A 77 0.88 8.40 -6.78
C LEU A 77 1.31 9.80 -7.21
N ASN A 78 2.61 10.12 -7.12
CA ASN A 78 3.16 11.41 -7.56
C ASN A 78 3.03 11.64 -9.07
N THR A 79 2.80 10.59 -9.86
CA THR A 79 2.55 10.73 -11.31
C THR A 79 1.09 11.02 -11.65
N ALA A 80 0.17 10.93 -10.67
CA ALA A 80 -1.25 11.17 -10.91
C ALA A 80 -1.53 12.65 -11.22
N LYS A 81 -2.37 12.90 -12.22
CA LYS A 81 -2.77 14.24 -12.66
C LYS A 81 -4.16 14.64 -12.14
N THR A 82 -4.95 13.66 -11.71
CA THR A 82 -6.30 13.87 -11.17
C THR A 82 -6.48 13.13 -9.85
N GLN A 83 -7.45 13.56 -9.04
CA GLN A 83 -7.82 12.86 -7.81
C GLN A 83 -8.31 11.44 -8.09
N GLU A 84 -9.03 11.23 -9.19
CA GLU A 84 -9.50 9.91 -9.60
C GLU A 84 -8.34 8.97 -9.93
N GLU A 85 -7.35 9.46 -10.67
CA GLU A 85 -6.14 8.70 -11.00
C GLU A 85 -5.32 8.39 -9.74
N PHE A 86 -5.21 9.35 -8.81
CA PHE A 86 -4.58 9.15 -7.51
C PHE A 86 -5.29 8.04 -6.72
N ASN A 87 -6.62 8.11 -6.63
CA ASN A 87 -7.43 7.15 -5.88
C ASN A 87 -7.35 5.75 -6.48
N ALA A 88 -7.38 5.63 -7.81
CA ALA A 88 -7.26 4.36 -8.53
C ALA A 88 -5.88 3.73 -8.30
N LYS A 89 -4.80 4.52 -8.43
CA LYS A 89 -3.44 4.05 -8.14
C LYS A 89 -3.32 3.62 -6.69
N PHE A 90 -3.80 4.42 -5.74
CA PHE A 90 -3.77 4.07 -4.31
C PHE A 90 -4.49 2.73 -4.06
N ALA A 91 -5.70 2.59 -4.60
CA ALA A 91 -6.51 1.39 -4.48
C ALA A 91 -5.78 0.12 -4.98
N LEU A 92 -5.01 0.20 -6.07
CA LEU A 92 -4.22 -0.92 -6.59
C LEU A 92 -3.13 -1.38 -5.62
N PHE A 93 -2.50 -0.47 -4.88
CA PHE A 93 -1.43 -0.81 -3.93
C PHE A 93 -1.93 -1.31 -2.57
N VAL A 94 -3.13 -0.91 -2.14
CA VAL A 94 -3.74 -1.30 -0.85
C VAL A 94 -3.65 -2.81 -0.56
N PRO A 95 -4.13 -3.73 -1.43
CA PRO A 95 -4.07 -5.16 -1.14
C PRO A 95 -2.64 -5.72 -1.06
N ILE A 96 -1.70 -5.10 -1.77
CA ILE A 96 -0.29 -5.51 -1.80
C ILE A 96 0.36 -5.12 -0.47
N ILE A 97 0.17 -3.88 -0.04
CA ILE A 97 0.69 -3.38 1.24
C ILE A 97 0.13 -4.20 2.41
N LEU A 98 -1.19 -4.46 2.44
CA LEU A 98 -1.80 -5.26 3.50
C LEU A 98 -1.22 -6.68 3.56
N LYS A 99 -1.01 -7.32 2.41
CA LYS A 99 -0.37 -8.64 2.34
C LYS A 99 1.05 -8.63 2.92
N ARG A 100 1.84 -7.59 2.65
CA ARG A 100 3.20 -7.44 3.21
C ARG A 100 3.16 -7.19 4.72
N MET A 101 2.28 -6.31 5.21
CA MET A 101 2.09 -6.07 6.64
C MET A 101 1.65 -7.33 7.41
N GLU A 102 0.79 -8.15 6.80
CA GLU A 102 0.35 -9.40 7.41
C GLU A 102 1.49 -10.42 7.49
N ALA A 103 2.34 -10.51 6.47
CA ALA A 103 3.51 -11.39 6.47
C ALA A 103 4.47 -11.09 7.63
N ILE A 104 4.75 -9.81 7.89
CA ILE A 104 5.60 -9.38 9.02
C ILE A 104 4.93 -9.76 10.36
N ASN A 105 3.65 -9.45 10.52
CA ASN A 105 2.93 -9.75 11.77
C ASN A 105 2.87 -11.25 12.08
N ARG A 106 2.81 -12.12 11.06
CA ARG A 106 2.84 -13.58 11.24
C ARG A 106 4.20 -14.13 11.66
N MET A 107 5.29 -13.41 11.38
CA MET A 107 6.64 -13.81 11.82
C MET A 107 6.97 -13.32 13.23
N SER A 108 6.32 -12.24 13.67
CA SER A 108 6.52 -11.63 14.98
C SER A 108 5.63 -12.22 16.08
N ALA A 109 4.72 -13.15 15.75
CA ALA A 109 3.79 -13.83 16.66
C ALA A 109 4.24 -15.26 16.98
#